data_AF-E0ULG0-F1
#
_entry.id   AF-E0ULG0-F1
#
_cell.length_a   1.000
_cell.length_b   1.000
_cell.length_c   1.000
_cell.angle_alpha   90.00
_cell.angle_beta   90.00
_cell.angle_gamma   90.00
#
_symmetry.space_group_name_H-M   'P 1'
#
loop_
_entity.id
_entity.type
_entity.pdbx_description
1 polymer ?
#
loop_
_entity_poly.entity_id
_entity_poly.type
_entity_poly.pdbx_seq_one_letter_code
_entity_poly.pdbx_strand_id
1 'polypeptide(L)'
;MNQYFIDLTNKLLVNDPETIEFSIKFIEADSKQAGYGRVRALMCRRLKHCTLSQAQRDRLVKHILERLKSGNFAQQFKDELRLALFLNKKRSFEAALSSSKDCRDHVRRYAQWILEKHTFDTEPDGK
;
A
#
# COMPACT_ATOMS: atom_id res chain seq x y z
N MET A 1 -0.25 20.11 4.20
CA MET A 1 0.12 18.89 4.96
C MET A 1 0.85 19.40 6.20
N ASN A 2 0.55 18.90 7.40
CA ASN A 2 1.16 19.39 8.64
C ASN A 2 2.68 19.13 8.62
N GLN A 3 3.50 20.13 9.00
CA GLN A 3 4.96 20.07 9.06
C GLN A 3 5.45 18.84 9.85
N TYR A 4 4.76 18.50 10.94
CA TYR A 4 5.05 17.30 11.74
C TYR A 4 5.14 16.02 10.90
N PHE A 5 4.20 15.80 9.97
CA PHE A 5 4.20 14.59 9.15
C PHE A 5 5.30 14.61 8.08
N ILE A 6 5.72 15.79 7.63
CA ILE A 6 6.84 15.93 6.69
C ILE A 6 8.14 15.51 7.39
N ASP A 7 8.38 16.05 8.58
CA ASP A 7 9.58 15.75 9.37
C ASP A 7 9.62 14.28 9.80
N LEU A 8 8.47 13.75 10.27
CA LEU A 8 8.32 12.35 10.59
C LEU A 8 8.62 11.47 9.37
N THR A 9 7.99 11.74 8.24
CA THR A 9 8.24 10.92 7.04
C THR A 9 9.69 11.04 6.58
N ASN A 10 10.40 12.14 6.84
CA ASN A 10 11.81 12.30 6.41
C ASN A 10 12.71 11.32 7.15
N LYS A 11 12.36 10.97 8.40
CA LYS A 11 13.07 9.93 9.16
C LYS A 11 12.97 8.53 8.54
N LEU A 12 11.96 8.26 7.70
CA LEU A 12 11.90 7.02 6.92
C LEU A 12 13.04 6.92 5.89
N LEU A 13 13.55 8.06 5.39
CA LEU A 13 14.66 8.07 4.43
C LEU A 13 15.97 7.60 5.05
N VAL A 14 16.12 7.71 6.37
CA VAL A 14 17.29 7.24 7.12
C VAL A 14 17.04 5.91 7.83
N ASN A 15 15.98 5.18 7.45
CA ASN A 15 15.61 3.88 8.03
C ASN A 15 15.41 3.88 9.56
N ASP A 16 14.90 4.98 10.11
CA ASP A 16 14.63 5.07 11.55
C ASP A 16 13.59 4.02 12.00
N PRO A 17 13.96 3.06 12.88
CA PRO A 17 13.08 1.93 13.23
C PRO A 17 11.77 2.35 13.90
N GLU A 18 11.82 3.37 14.77
CA GLU A 18 10.63 3.87 15.48
C GLU A 18 9.64 4.51 14.52
N THR A 19 10.16 5.33 13.59
CA THR A 19 9.34 5.96 12.55
C THR A 19 8.73 4.94 11.60
N ILE A 20 9.47 3.87 11.24
CA ILE A 20 8.92 2.77 10.45
C ILE A 20 7.74 2.14 11.16
N GLU A 21 7.91 1.75 12.43
CA GLU A 21 6.85 1.08 13.18
C GLU A 21 5.63 1.99 13.40
N PHE A 22 5.87 3.27 13.72
CA PHE A 22 4.81 4.27 13.79
C PHE A 22 4.06 4.41 12.47
N SER A 23 4.77 4.47 11.34
CA SER A 23 4.14 4.63 10.03
C SER A 23 3.28 3.43 9.67
N ILE A 24 3.71 2.22 10.03
CA ILE A 24 2.91 1.01 9.84
C ILE A 24 1.64 1.09 10.68
N LYS A 25 1.75 1.39 11.98
CA LYS A 25 0.58 1.54 12.87
C LYS A 25 -0.38 2.62 12.39
N PHE A 26 0.15 3.72 11.84
CA PHE A 26 -0.66 4.82 11.30
C PHE A 26 -1.45 4.40 10.05
N ILE A 27 -0.85 3.59 9.18
CA ILE A 27 -1.54 3.01 8.03
C ILE A 27 -2.63 2.06 8.54
N GLU A 28 -2.29 1.15 9.46
CA GLU A 28 -3.21 0.16 10.06
C GLU A 28 -4.42 0.78 10.77
N ALA A 29 -4.24 1.95 11.39
CA ALA A 29 -5.30 2.62 12.15
C ALA A 29 -6.44 3.18 11.26
N ASP A 30 -6.25 3.28 9.94
CA ASP A 30 -7.21 3.79 8.93
C ASP A 30 -8.01 5.06 9.34
N SER A 31 -7.41 5.94 10.15
CA SER A 31 -8.05 7.18 10.58
C SER A 31 -8.43 8.09 9.40
N LYS A 32 -9.66 8.60 9.37
CA LYS A 32 -10.27 9.32 8.23
C LYS A 32 -10.21 10.86 8.35
N GLN A 33 -9.12 11.40 8.88
CA GLN A 33 -8.98 12.85 9.03
C GLN A 33 -8.56 13.53 7.73
N ALA A 34 -8.94 14.80 7.55
CA ALA A 34 -8.58 15.57 6.37
C ALA A 34 -7.06 15.59 6.16
N GLY A 35 -6.62 15.21 4.95
CA GLY A 35 -5.20 15.17 4.60
C GLY A 35 -4.45 13.89 5.00
N TYR A 36 -5.02 13.01 5.82
CA TYR A 36 -4.35 11.76 6.24
C TYR A 36 -4.13 10.80 5.07
N GLY A 37 -5.01 10.80 4.06
CA GLY A 37 -4.80 10.04 2.82
C GLY A 37 -3.51 10.44 2.08
N ARG A 38 -3.15 11.73 2.09
CA ARG A 38 -1.89 12.21 1.50
C ARG A 38 -0.68 11.81 2.35
N VAL A 39 -0.83 11.81 3.68
CA VAL A 39 0.21 11.34 4.61
C VAL A 39 0.48 9.85 4.41
N ARG A 40 -0.56 9.00 4.35
CA ARG A 40 -0.43 7.57 4.05
C ARG A 40 0.25 7.32 2.71
N ALA A 41 -0.14 8.05 1.68
CA ALA A 41 0.49 7.96 0.38
C ALA A 41 1.99 8.28 0.43
N LEU A 42 2.37 9.35 1.14
CA LEU A 42 3.78 9.72 1.31
C LEU A 42 4.56 8.67 2.12
N MET A 43 3.99 8.18 3.22
CA MET A 43 4.56 7.08 4.01
C MET A 43 4.77 5.84 3.15
N CYS A 44 3.78 5.44 2.34
CA CYS A 44 3.89 4.26 1.49
C CYS A 44 5.01 4.38 0.46
N ARG A 45 5.16 5.55 -0.16
CA ARG A 45 6.26 5.82 -1.11
C ARG A 45 7.63 5.65 -0.46
N ARG A 46 7.77 6.06 0.81
CA ARG A 46 9.05 6.00 1.54
C ARG A 46 9.31 4.62 2.14
N LEU A 47 8.28 3.97 2.71
CA LEU A 47 8.36 2.61 3.24
C LEU A 47 8.84 1.58 2.21
N LYS A 48 8.59 1.83 0.92
CA LYS A 48 9.14 1.02 -0.19
C LYS A 48 10.67 0.91 -0.14
N HIS A 49 11.35 1.94 0.36
CA HIS A 49 12.81 2.02 0.43
C HIS A 49 13.36 1.65 1.81
N CYS A 50 12.49 1.30 2.76
CA CYS A 50 12.91 0.93 4.11
C CYS A 50 13.21 -0.58 4.22
N THR A 51 14.14 -0.94 5.10
CA THR A 51 14.37 -2.34 5.49
C THR A 51 13.28 -2.79 6.45
N LEU A 52 12.22 -3.39 5.89
CA LEU A 52 11.12 -3.93 6.68
C LEU A 52 11.36 -5.40 7.03
N SER A 53 11.14 -5.76 8.29
CA SER A 53 11.09 -7.17 8.73
C SER A 53 9.94 -7.91 8.05
N GLN A 54 10.03 -9.25 7.95
CA GLN A 54 8.98 -10.05 7.31
C GLN A 54 7.61 -9.85 7.99
N ALA A 55 7.58 -9.79 9.33
CA ALA A 55 6.36 -9.53 10.09
C ALA A 55 5.73 -8.16 9.72
N GLN A 56 6.53 -7.11 9.61
CA GLN A 56 6.06 -5.77 9.19
C GLN A 56 5.51 -5.76 7.77
N ARG A 57 6.18 -6.46 6.84
CA ARG A 57 5.71 -6.62 5.45
C ARG A 57 4.35 -7.33 5.42
N ASP A 58 4.23 -8.43 6.16
CA ASP A 58 3.00 -9.21 6.19
C ASP A 58 1.82 -8.45 6.80
N ARG A 59 2.06 -7.68 7.86
CA ARG A 59 1.06 -6.78 8.45
C ARG A 59 0.55 -5.74 7.44
N LEU A 60 1.46 -5.03 6.78
CA LEU A 60 1.12 -4.03 5.76
C LEU A 60 0.32 -4.64 4.61
N VAL A 61 0.83 -5.73 4.04
CA VAL A 61 0.15 -6.43 2.93
C VAL A 61 -1.24 -6.89 3.36
N LYS A 62 -1.36 -7.54 4.52
CA LYS A 62 -2.65 -8.00 5.04
C LYS A 62 -3.64 -6.84 5.16
N HIS A 63 -3.25 -5.77 5.84
CA HIS A 63 -4.13 -4.63 6.06
C HIS A 63 -4.57 -3.97 4.75
N ILE A 64 -3.64 -3.71 3.84
CA ILE A 64 -3.93 -3.07 2.55
C ILE A 64 -4.88 -3.93 1.71
N LEU A 65 -4.70 -5.25 1.69
CA LEU A 65 -5.57 -6.14 0.93
C LEU A 65 -6.95 -6.32 1.57
N GLU A 66 -7.06 -6.29 2.89
CA GLU A 66 -8.34 -6.24 3.60
C GLU A 66 -9.10 -4.94 3.27
N ARG A 67 -8.40 -3.82 3.15
CA ARG A 67 -8.99 -2.55 2.70
C ARG A 67 -9.52 -2.65 1.27
N LEU A 68 -8.77 -3.24 0.35
CA LEU A 68 -9.24 -3.46 -1.02
C LEU A 68 -10.54 -4.29 -1.02
N LYS A 69 -10.57 -5.41 -0.29
CA LYS A 69 -11.74 -6.29 -0.17
C LYS A 69 -12.94 -5.61 0.49
N SER A 70 -12.71 -4.82 1.52
CA SER A 70 -13.79 -4.11 2.22
C SER A 70 -14.35 -2.95 1.40
N GLY A 71 -13.63 -2.45 0.39
CA GLY A 71 -14.04 -1.29 -0.40
C GLY A 71 -13.97 0.04 0.36
N ASN A 72 -13.43 0.03 1.59
CA ASN A 72 -13.31 1.21 2.45
C ASN A 72 -11.94 1.89 2.25
N PHE A 73 -11.79 2.59 1.14
CA PHE A 73 -10.54 3.27 0.80
C PHE A 73 -10.76 4.62 0.10
N ALA A 74 -9.79 5.51 0.28
CA ALA A 74 -9.79 6.85 -0.29
C ALA A 74 -9.12 6.89 -1.67
N GLN A 75 -9.23 8.02 -2.38
CA GLN A 75 -8.66 8.19 -3.72
C GLN A 75 -7.14 7.98 -3.79
N GLN A 76 -6.40 8.25 -2.69
CA GLN A 76 -4.94 8.04 -2.65
C GLN A 76 -4.52 6.58 -2.41
N PHE A 77 -5.47 5.65 -2.34
CA PHE A 77 -5.23 4.24 -2.01
C PHE A 77 -4.33 3.49 -3.02
N LYS A 78 -4.17 4.02 -4.25
CA LYS A 78 -3.23 3.42 -5.22
C LYS A 78 -1.80 3.36 -4.70
N ASP A 79 -1.35 4.32 -3.88
CA ASP A 79 0.00 4.29 -3.32
C ASP A 79 0.17 3.18 -2.27
N GLU A 80 -0.89 2.86 -1.52
CA GLU A 80 -0.91 1.69 -0.63
C GLU A 80 -0.86 0.39 -1.44
N LEU A 81 -1.65 0.27 -2.52
CA LEU A 81 -1.61 -0.91 -3.39
C LEU A 81 -0.25 -1.11 -4.07
N ARG A 82 0.44 -0.03 -4.47
CA ARG A 82 1.81 -0.10 -5.00
C ARG A 82 2.77 -0.66 -3.96
N LEU A 83 2.64 -0.24 -2.71
CA LEU A 83 3.44 -0.79 -1.62
C LEU A 83 3.14 -2.28 -1.43
N ALA A 84 1.86 -2.67 -1.39
CA ALA A 84 1.49 -4.09 -1.24
C ALA A 84 2.07 -4.95 -2.39
N LEU A 85 1.97 -4.48 -3.64
CA LEU A 85 2.56 -5.16 -4.80
C LEU A 85 4.08 -5.31 -4.69
N PHE A 86 4.76 -4.28 -4.21
CA PHE A 86 6.21 -4.31 -4.01
C PHE A 86 6.62 -5.28 -2.90
N LEU A 87 5.85 -5.33 -1.80
CA LEU A 87 6.15 -6.18 -0.65
C LEU A 87 5.78 -7.65 -0.85
N ASN A 88 4.65 -7.93 -1.52
CA ASN A 88 4.20 -9.29 -1.81
C ASN A 88 3.29 -9.33 -3.04
N LYS A 89 3.94 -9.39 -4.21
CA LYS A 89 3.31 -9.43 -5.52
C LYS A 89 2.27 -10.56 -5.66
N LYS A 90 2.60 -11.78 -5.23
CA LYS A 90 1.71 -12.96 -5.32
C LYS A 90 0.40 -12.75 -4.55
N ARG A 91 0.46 -12.40 -3.27
CA ARG A 91 -0.74 -12.16 -2.45
C ARG A 91 -1.60 -11.02 -2.99
N SER A 92 -0.97 -9.95 -3.48
CA SER A 92 -1.69 -8.83 -4.08
C SER A 92 -2.49 -9.25 -5.31
N PHE A 93 -1.97 -10.13 -6.15
CA PHE A 93 -2.72 -10.64 -7.30
C PHE A 93 -3.84 -11.58 -6.92
N GLU A 94 -3.63 -12.49 -5.98
CA GLU A 94 -4.69 -13.37 -5.48
C GLU A 94 -5.87 -12.54 -4.93
N ALA A 95 -5.57 -11.49 -4.16
CA ALA A 95 -6.59 -10.58 -3.67
C ALA A 95 -7.27 -9.77 -4.79
N ALA A 96 -6.52 -9.32 -5.81
CA ALA A 96 -7.08 -8.62 -6.96
C ALA A 96 -7.97 -9.52 -7.82
N LEU A 97 -7.58 -10.77 -8.08
CA LEU A 97 -8.39 -11.76 -8.79
C LEU A 97 -9.71 -12.04 -8.05
N SER A 98 -9.66 -12.14 -6.72
CA SER A 98 -10.88 -12.28 -5.92
C SER A 98 -11.76 -11.02 -6.01
N SER A 99 -11.15 -9.84 -5.96
CA SER A 99 -11.86 -8.55 -5.90
C SER A 99 -12.36 -8.07 -7.27
N SER A 100 -11.86 -8.62 -8.38
CA SER A 100 -12.34 -8.30 -9.73
C SER A 100 -13.76 -8.81 -10.00
N LYS A 101 -14.23 -9.77 -9.20
CA LYS A 101 -15.59 -10.32 -9.22
C LYS A 101 -16.53 -9.64 -8.21
N ASP A 102 -16.08 -8.61 -7.50
CA ASP A 102 -16.88 -7.92 -6.49
C ASP A 102 -18.06 -7.17 -7.12
N CYS A 103 -19.19 -7.08 -6.42
CA CYS A 103 -20.37 -6.36 -6.93
C CYS A 103 -20.16 -4.84 -7.01
N ARG A 104 -19.19 -4.28 -6.28
CA ARG A 104 -18.90 -2.85 -6.23
C ARG A 104 -17.92 -2.42 -7.31
N ASP A 105 -18.35 -1.50 -8.17
CA ASP A 105 -17.58 -0.99 -9.31
C ASP A 105 -16.21 -0.43 -8.91
N HIS A 106 -16.14 0.34 -7.83
CA HIS A 106 -14.88 0.94 -7.41
C HIS A 106 -13.86 -0.10 -6.93
N VAL A 107 -14.31 -1.17 -6.27
CA VAL A 107 -13.45 -2.29 -5.88
C VAL A 107 -12.93 -3.01 -7.13
N ARG A 108 -13.82 -3.33 -8.09
CA ARG A 108 -13.42 -3.98 -9.35
C ARG A 108 -12.40 -3.15 -10.13
N ARG A 109 -12.60 -1.83 -10.25
CA ARG A 109 -11.67 -0.94 -10.97
C ARG A 109 -10.26 -0.95 -10.36
N TYR A 110 -10.18 -0.94 -9.02
CA TYR A 110 -8.87 -1.01 -8.35
C TYR A 110 -8.24 -2.39 -8.46
N ALA A 111 -9.04 -3.46 -8.42
CA ALA A 111 -8.59 -4.82 -8.65
C ALA A 111 -8.05 -5.01 -10.08
N GLN A 112 -8.78 -4.55 -11.10
CA GLN A 112 -8.35 -4.56 -12.49
C GLN A 112 -7.06 -3.77 -12.68
N TRP A 113 -6.94 -2.59 -12.06
CA TRP A 113 -5.72 -1.78 -12.09
C TRP A 113 -4.49 -2.55 -11.55
N ILE A 114 -4.67 -3.40 -10.54
CA ILE A 114 -3.59 -4.30 -10.05
C ILE A 114 -3.28 -5.36 -11.12
N LEU A 115 -4.30 -6.04 -11.67
CA LEU A 115 -4.12 -7.13 -12.64
C LEU A 115 -3.44 -6.65 -13.93
N GLU A 116 -3.79 -5.46 -14.43
CA GLU A 116 -3.13 -4.82 -15.56
C GLU A 116 -1.65 -4.53 -15.29
N LYS A 117 -1.28 -4.23 -14.04
CA LYS A 117 0.13 -4.05 -13.67
C LYS A 117 0.92 -5.37 -13.70
N HIS A 118 0.27 -6.52 -13.56
CA HIS A 118 0.94 -7.81 -13.74
C HIS A 118 1.35 -8.06 -15.18
N THR A 119 0.46 -7.74 -16.13
CA THR A 119 0.61 -8.13 -17.53
C THR A 119 1.80 -7.44 -18.20
N PHE A 120 2.27 -6.31 -17.67
CA PHE A 120 3.48 -5.62 -18.16
C PHE A 120 4.80 -6.15 -17.55
N ASP A 121 4.74 -6.88 -16.43
CA ASP A 121 5.94 -7.46 -15.80
C ASP A 121 6.20 -8.91 -16.27
N THR A 122 5.36 -9.45 -17.16
CA THR A 122 5.47 -10.81 -17.71
C THR A 122 6.09 -10.86 -19.11
N GLU A 123 6.83 -9.82 -19.52
CA GLU A 123 7.81 -9.98 -20.60
C GLU A 123 9.04 -10.70 -20.00
N PRO A 124 9.44 -11.87 -20.54
CA PRO A 124 10.60 -12.58 -20.03
C PRO A 124 11.87 -11.80 -20.39
N ASP A 125 12.77 -11.66 -19.42
CA ASP A 125 14.19 -11.40 -19.69
C ASP A 125 14.66 -12.43 -20.71
N GLY A 126 14.74 -11.97 -21.95
CA GLY A 126 15.18 -12.71 -23.12
C GLY A 126 16.26 -11.91 -23.82
N LYS A 127 17.45 -11.88 -23.22
CA LYS A 127 18.76 -12.15 -23.85
C LYS A 127 19.91 -11.82 -22.89
#